data_AF-A0A1I7B345-F1
#
_entry.id   AF-A0A1I7B345-F1
#
_cell.length_a   1.000
_cell.length_b   1.000
_cell.length_c   1.000
_cell.angle_alpha   90.00
_cell.angle_beta   90.00
_cell.angle_gamma   90.00
#
_symmetry.space_group_name_H-M   'P 1'
#
loop_
_entity.id
_entity.type
_entity.pdbx_description
1 polymer ?
#
loop_
_entity_poly.entity_id
_entity_poly.type
_entity_poly.pdbx_seq_one_letter_code
_entity_poly.pdbx_strand_id
1 'polypeptide(L)'
;MDTSEIYEEEINVEEIMEKIQNDIRSRKKSAAGKTTDRDYFPSIPETLDSDSIHRKLEYIKSSWNIENNSYFITSHRPISGKFLIKGRELVHGEVRRYVDPTIRKQNEFNESLAHLLESLINRIISLDEKVAQLSAELDNEIYSENSKLKSEISREFKSEILNVKSDVYEKINREITSIVSSINLDIENKAWLNRLLTEKIENNNRFADKKAATSESEGLSLNYFLFEEKFRGSRDDIKQRQSQFLEYFRGCSNVLDIGCGRGEFLELLNGEGIGVKGIDIDDDMVGYCLSRGFDVQKVDAVSYLEQLPDKSLDGIFIDQVVEHLDPAYLVKLLRLCYQKLNYGYYLFAETVNPLSLYSFANFYIDLTHIKPVHPETLKFLFESSGFRDVKTEFISPVTDELRLKKIQTSDDMNEREKAAVEVYNHNIDLLNYRLYGPQDYAVIGKK
;
A
#
# COMPACT_ATOMS: atom_id res chain seq x y z
N MET A 1 33.03 27.77 7.72
CA MET A 1 33.36 27.51 9.13
C MET A 1 32.19 28.07 9.92
N ASP A 2 31.28 27.28 10.46
CA ASP A 2 31.47 26.00 11.13
C ASP A 2 30.21 25.14 10.99
N THR A 3 30.39 23.85 10.73
CA THR A 3 29.34 22.84 10.52
C THR A 3 28.94 22.25 11.88
N SER A 4 27.71 22.53 12.33
CA SER A 4 27.14 21.88 13.51
C SER A 4 26.64 20.48 13.12
N GLU A 5 27.49 19.48 13.33
CA GLU A 5 27.17 18.05 13.30
C GLU A 5 26.11 17.73 14.37
N ILE A 6 24.98 17.20 13.92
CA ILE A 6 23.96 16.60 14.79
C ILE A 6 24.45 15.19 15.08
N TYR A 7 24.86 14.93 16.32
CA TYR A 7 25.11 13.58 16.81
C TYR A 7 23.77 12.83 16.88
N GLU A 8 23.58 11.86 15.99
CA GLU A 8 22.60 10.79 16.18
C GLU A 8 23.05 9.97 17.40
N GLU A 9 22.32 10.05 18.51
CA GLU A 9 22.46 9.08 19.60
C GLU A 9 21.98 7.72 19.07
N GLU A 10 22.92 6.90 18.62
CA GLU A 10 22.69 5.48 18.35
C GLU A 10 22.06 4.84 19.58
N ILE A 11 20.81 4.40 19.44
CA ILE A 11 20.08 3.66 20.46
C ILE A 11 20.84 2.36 20.72
N ASN A 12 21.61 2.32 21.82
CA ASN A 12 22.33 1.13 22.22
C ASN A 12 21.33 0.12 22.82
N VAL A 13 20.89 -0.81 21.97
CA VAL A 13 19.94 -1.87 22.30
C VAL A 13 20.44 -2.74 23.44
N GLU A 14 21.76 -2.91 23.60
CA GLU A 14 22.35 -3.73 24.66
C GLU A 14 22.18 -3.05 26.03
N GLU A 15 22.33 -1.73 26.11
CA GLU A 15 22.12 -0.96 27.35
C GLU A 15 20.64 -0.96 27.77
N ILE A 16 19.72 -0.88 26.80
CA ILE A 16 18.27 -0.99 27.05
C ILE A 16 17.91 -2.39 27.54
N MET A 17 18.46 -3.43 26.91
CA MET A 17 18.23 -4.82 27.32
C MET A 17 18.80 -5.11 28.71
N GLU A 18 19.94 -4.52 29.05
CA GLU A 18 20.54 -4.64 30.38
C GLU A 18 19.69 -3.93 31.46
N LYS A 19 19.14 -2.75 31.14
CA LYS A 19 18.14 -2.05 31.99
C LYS A 19 16.88 -2.88 32.20
N ILE A 20 16.33 -3.47 31.14
CA ILE A 20 15.13 -4.32 31.22
C ILE A 20 15.41 -5.57 32.08
N GLN A 21 16.57 -6.21 31.90
CA GLN A 21 16.95 -7.37 32.72
C GLN A 21 17.15 -7.00 34.19
N ASN A 22 17.73 -5.82 34.47
CA ASN A 22 17.89 -5.31 35.83
C ASN A 22 16.55 -4.93 36.47
N ASP A 23 15.60 -4.38 35.73
CA ASP A 23 14.25 -4.10 36.21
C ASP A 23 13.42 -5.37 36.45
N ILE A 24 13.60 -6.40 35.62
CA ILE A 24 12.99 -7.72 35.86
C ILE A 24 13.59 -8.36 37.12
N ARG A 25 14.90 -8.24 37.34
CA ARG A 25 15.57 -8.73 38.57
C ARG A 25 15.13 -7.94 39.80
N SER A 26 14.97 -6.62 39.70
CA SER A 26 14.52 -5.78 40.82
C SER A 26 13.07 -6.10 41.19
N ARG A 27 12.18 -6.25 40.21
CA ARG A 27 10.78 -6.67 40.42
C ARG A 27 10.67 -8.08 41.00
N LYS A 28 11.51 -9.04 40.57
CA LYS A 28 11.59 -10.37 41.19
C LYS A 28 12.04 -10.32 42.66
N LYS A 29 12.99 -9.43 43.00
CA LYS A 29 13.39 -9.20 44.41
C LYS A 29 12.29 -8.52 45.23
N SER A 30 11.55 -7.58 44.66
CA SER A 30 10.43 -6.90 45.35
C SER A 30 9.22 -7.83 45.54
N ALA A 31 8.98 -8.78 44.63
CA ALA A 31 7.94 -9.80 44.77
C ALA A 31 8.27 -10.87 45.84
N ALA A 32 9.56 -11.10 46.11
CA ALA A 32 10.04 -12.05 47.12
C ALA A 32 10.01 -11.51 48.57
N GLY A 33 9.68 -10.23 48.77
CA GLY A 33 9.81 -9.52 50.06
C GLY A 33 8.63 -9.61 51.03
N LYS A 34 7.65 -10.49 50.83
CA LYS A 34 6.57 -10.74 51.80
C LYS A 34 6.48 -12.22 52.16
N THR A 35 7.50 -12.72 52.86
CA THR A 35 7.47 -14.02 53.52
C THR A 35 6.90 -13.86 54.93
N THR A 36 5.59 -14.06 55.07
CA THR A 36 5.05 -14.57 56.33
C THR A 36 5.48 -16.02 56.47
N ASP A 37 6.08 -16.39 57.60
CA ASP A 37 6.43 -17.76 58.00
C ASP A 37 5.30 -18.75 57.69
N ARG A 38 5.38 -19.44 56.56
CA ARG A 38 4.65 -20.67 56.27
C ARG A 38 5.50 -21.55 55.36
N ASP A 39 5.95 -22.65 55.95
CA ASP A 39 6.21 -23.94 55.34
C ASP A 39 7.16 -23.97 54.13
N TYR A 40 8.39 -24.37 54.45
CA TYR A 40 9.46 -24.78 53.55
C TYR A 40 9.00 -25.94 52.63
N PHE A 41 8.43 -25.63 51.47
CA PHE A 41 8.33 -26.55 50.35
C PHE A 41 9.45 -26.26 49.35
N PRO A 42 10.30 -27.24 48.98
CA PRO A 42 11.31 -27.04 47.96
C PRO A 42 10.64 -26.69 46.63
N SER A 43 11.16 -25.68 45.93
CA SER A 43 10.73 -25.32 44.58
C SER A 43 10.84 -26.52 43.62
N ILE A 44 9.73 -26.84 42.94
CA ILE A 44 9.67 -27.89 41.92
C ILE A 44 10.48 -27.41 40.69
N PRO A 45 11.47 -28.18 40.19
CA PRO A 45 12.23 -27.81 38.99
C PRO A 45 11.32 -27.70 37.77
N GLU A 46 11.56 -26.70 36.90
CA GLU A 46 10.80 -26.44 35.67
C GLU A 46 10.86 -27.58 34.64
N THR A 47 11.83 -28.49 34.75
CA THR A 47 11.92 -29.70 33.94
C THR A 47 12.22 -30.90 34.83
N LEU A 48 11.28 -31.86 34.91
CA LEU A 48 11.54 -33.16 35.52
C LEU A 48 12.03 -34.13 34.45
N ASP A 49 13.29 -34.52 34.55
CA ASP A 49 13.90 -35.61 33.79
C ASP A 49 13.16 -36.95 34.05
N SER A 50 12.82 -37.69 32.99
CA SER A 50 12.03 -38.94 33.05
C SER A 50 12.71 -40.00 33.93
N ASP A 51 14.05 -40.08 33.88
CA ASP A 51 14.85 -40.98 34.71
C ASP A 51 14.84 -40.57 36.19
N SER A 52 14.67 -39.27 36.47
CA SER A 52 14.51 -38.76 37.84
C SER A 52 13.16 -39.14 38.42
N ILE A 53 12.09 -39.06 37.63
CA ILE A 53 10.73 -39.44 38.04
C ILE A 53 10.67 -40.93 38.37
N HIS A 54 11.23 -41.78 37.51
CA HIS A 54 11.24 -43.24 37.72
C HIS A 54 11.96 -43.62 39.01
N ARG A 55 13.16 -43.05 39.26
CA ARG A 55 13.92 -43.28 40.50
C ARG A 55 13.16 -42.84 41.76
N LYS A 56 12.48 -41.70 41.71
CA LYS A 56 11.66 -41.21 42.84
C LYS A 56 10.44 -42.09 43.07
N LEU A 57 9.79 -42.59 42.01
CA LEU A 57 8.67 -43.52 42.11
C LEU A 57 9.11 -44.85 42.75
N GLU A 58 10.25 -45.41 42.32
CA GLU A 58 10.80 -46.64 42.93
C GLU A 58 11.14 -46.46 44.41
N TYR A 59 11.68 -45.29 44.78
CA TYR A 59 11.93 -44.96 46.18
C TYR A 59 10.64 -44.91 47.01
N ILE A 60 9.58 -44.26 46.49
CA ILE A 60 8.27 -44.20 47.16
C ILE A 60 7.67 -45.61 47.29
N LYS A 61 7.76 -46.43 46.24
CA LYS A 61 7.28 -47.83 46.24
C LYS A 61 8.03 -48.74 47.20
N SER A 62 9.31 -48.47 47.49
CA SER A 62 10.09 -49.25 48.44
C SER A 62 9.99 -48.76 49.89
N SER A 63 9.52 -47.52 50.09
CA SER A 63 9.54 -46.83 51.39
C SER A 63 8.16 -46.47 51.94
N TRP A 64 7.06 -46.95 51.35
CA TRP A 64 5.71 -46.62 51.77
C TRP A 64 5.37 -47.12 53.19
N ASN A 65 5.95 -48.27 53.57
CA ASN A 65 5.79 -48.85 54.90
C ASN A 65 6.83 -48.29 55.87
N ILE A 66 6.36 -47.52 56.86
CA ILE A 66 7.21 -46.87 57.87
C ILE A 66 7.30 -47.65 59.20
N GLU A 67 6.74 -48.86 59.27
CA GLU A 67 6.80 -49.69 60.48
C GLU A 67 8.23 -50.11 60.79
N ASN A 68 8.72 -49.71 61.96
CA ASN A 68 10.03 -50.13 62.43
C ASN A 68 9.96 -51.46 63.18
N ASN A 69 10.01 -52.56 62.43
CA ASN A 69 10.03 -53.92 62.96
C ASN A 69 11.41 -54.38 63.44
N SER A 70 12.42 -53.49 63.43
CA SER A 70 13.82 -53.82 63.75
C SER A 70 14.26 -53.45 65.18
N TYR A 71 13.39 -52.86 65.99
CA TYR A 71 13.71 -52.41 67.34
C TYR A 71 13.52 -53.52 68.40
N PHE A 72 14.60 -53.88 69.10
CA PHE A 72 14.60 -54.88 70.18
C PHE A 72 14.86 -54.23 71.55
N ILE A 73 14.01 -54.53 72.53
CA ILE A 73 14.13 -54.03 73.91
C ILE A 73 15.22 -54.83 74.65
N THR A 74 16.33 -54.18 75.00
CA THR A 74 17.43 -54.80 75.75
C THR A 74 17.77 -54.01 77.02
N SER A 75 18.48 -54.64 77.97
CA SER A 75 18.95 -54.00 79.21
C SER A 75 20.33 -54.52 79.60
N HIS A 76 21.26 -53.60 79.90
CA HIS A 76 22.66 -53.91 80.23
C HIS A 76 22.91 -54.03 81.75
N ARG A 77 21.85 -54.08 82.58
CA ARG A 77 21.98 -54.16 84.05
C ARG A 77 21.85 -55.61 84.56
N PRO A 78 22.83 -56.16 85.31
CA PRO A 78 22.88 -57.58 85.62
C PRO A 78 21.80 -58.08 86.60
N ILE A 79 21.37 -57.26 87.58
CA ILE A 79 20.44 -57.69 88.64
C ILE A 79 19.00 -57.22 88.37
N SER A 80 18.83 -55.95 87.98
CA SER A 80 17.51 -55.35 87.71
C SER A 80 17.08 -55.44 86.24
N GLY A 81 17.90 -56.04 85.37
CA GLY A 81 17.70 -56.03 83.92
C GLY A 81 16.40 -56.68 83.47
N LYS A 82 16.06 -57.86 83.99
CA LYS A 82 14.82 -58.58 83.67
C LYS A 82 13.56 -57.80 84.04
N PHE A 83 13.57 -57.10 85.18
CA PHE A 83 12.47 -56.23 85.60
C PHE A 83 12.33 -54.99 84.71
N LEU A 84 13.44 -54.39 84.30
CA LEU A 84 13.44 -53.25 83.39
C LEU A 84 12.97 -53.62 81.98
N ILE A 85 13.36 -54.79 81.47
CA ILE A 85 12.88 -55.30 80.18
C ILE A 85 11.36 -55.52 80.24
N LYS A 86 10.87 -56.23 81.27
CA LYS A 86 9.44 -56.48 81.44
C LYS A 86 8.61 -55.20 81.62
N GLY A 87 9.16 -54.21 82.33
CA GLY A 87 8.54 -52.89 82.47
C GLY A 87 8.51 -52.11 81.15
N ARG A 88 9.60 -52.14 80.37
CA ARG A 88 9.65 -51.54 79.03
C ARG A 88 8.74 -52.25 78.04
N GLU A 89 8.63 -53.57 78.07
CA GLU A 89 7.69 -54.35 77.24
C GLU A 89 6.24 -53.97 77.52
N LEU A 90 5.89 -53.72 78.78
CA LEU A 90 4.55 -53.32 79.18
C LEU A 90 4.23 -51.90 78.69
N VAL A 91 5.15 -50.95 78.88
CA VAL A 91 5.03 -49.58 78.34
C VAL A 91 4.99 -49.60 76.81
N HIS A 92 5.84 -50.39 76.17
CA HIS A 92 5.89 -50.54 74.71
C HIS A 92 4.59 -51.10 74.14
N GLY A 93 4.00 -52.11 74.79
CA GLY A 93 2.70 -52.66 74.42
C GLY A 93 1.55 -51.65 74.56
N GLU A 94 1.56 -50.84 75.62
CA GLU A 94 0.53 -49.81 75.81
C GLU A 94 0.70 -48.64 74.84
N VAL A 95 1.94 -48.19 74.58
CA VAL A 95 2.22 -47.15 73.57
C VAL A 95 1.84 -47.63 72.17
N ARG A 96 2.14 -48.89 71.81
CA ARG A 96 1.73 -49.51 70.55
C ARG A 96 0.21 -49.43 70.32
N ARG A 97 -0.62 -49.61 71.35
CA ARG A 97 -2.09 -49.49 71.21
C ARG A 97 -2.55 -48.12 70.70
N TYR A 98 -1.84 -47.04 71.04
CA TYR A 98 -2.18 -45.69 70.59
C TYR A 98 -1.46 -45.30 69.29
N VAL A 99 -0.25 -45.80 69.08
CA VAL A 99 0.60 -45.43 67.95
C VAL A 99 0.34 -46.30 66.71
N ASP A 100 0.15 -47.61 66.87
CA ASP A 100 -0.02 -48.55 65.75
C ASP A 100 -1.22 -48.22 64.85
N PRO A 101 -2.40 -47.81 65.37
CA PRO A 101 -3.51 -47.37 64.51
C PRO A 101 -3.16 -46.13 63.68
N THR A 102 -2.31 -45.25 64.19
CA THR A 102 -1.87 -44.03 63.49
C THR A 102 -0.84 -44.37 62.41
N ILE A 103 0.13 -45.23 62.72
CA ILE A 103 1.11 -45.73 61.75
C ILE A 103 0.41 -46.50 60.62
N ARG A 104 -0.57 -47.35 60.97
CA ARG A 104 -1.36 -48.08 59.98
C ARG A 104 -2.12 -47.15 59.04
N LYS A 105 -2.80 -46.12 59.56
CA LYS A 105 -3.46 -45.10 58.73
C LYS A 105 -2.47 -44.36 57.83
N GLN A 106 -1.27 -44.07 58.34
CA GLN A 106 -0.22 -43.42 57.55
C GLN A 106 0.29 -44.35 56.42
N ASN A 107 0.46 -45.64 56.69
CA ASN A 107 0.84 -46.64 55.69
C ASN A 107 -0.24 -46.77 54.60
N GLU A 108 -1.53 -46.88 54.98
CA GLU A 108 -2.66 -46.93 54.05
C GLU A 108 -2.74 -45.66 53.18
N PHE A 109 -2.46 -44.49 53.77
CA PHE A 109 -2.37 -43.23 53.04
C PHE A 109 -1.18 -43.20 52.06
N ASN A 110 0.01 -43.62 52.52
CA ASN A 110 1.23 -43.66 51.70
C ASN A 110 1.08 -44.62 50.51
N GLU A 111 0.49 -45.79 50.73
CA GLU A 111 0.19 -46.78 49.69
C GLU A 111 -0.79 -46.21 48.66
N SER A 112 -1.89 -45.60 49.12
CA SER A 112 -2.87 -44.94 48.25
C SER A 112 -2.24 -43.82 47.42
N LEU A 113 -1.35 -43.03 48.02
CA LEU A 113 -0.62 -41.96 47.34
C LEU A 113 0.35 -42.51 46.28
N ALA A 114 1.07 -43.58 46.60
CA ALA A 114 1.99 -44.23 45.66
C ALA A 114 1.25 -44.75 44.42
N HIS A 115 0.10 -45.40 44.61
CA HIS A 115 -0.75 -45.87 43.52
C HIS A 115 -1.34 -44.72 42.68
N LEU A 116 -1.78 -43.64 43.32
CA LEU A 116 -2.30 -42.47 42.62
C LEU A 116 -1.22 -41.80 41.77
N LEU A 117 -0.01 -41.63 42.32
CA LEU A 117 1.13 -41.06 41.60
C LEU A 117 1.53 -41.92 40.40
N GLU A 118 1.57 -43.24 40.56
CA GLU A 118 1.82 -44.17 39.46
C GLU A 118 0.77 -44.05 38.36
N SER A 119 -0.52 -43.99 38.72
CA SER A 119 -1.59 -43.80 37.76
C SER A 119 -1.49 -42.48 37.00
N LEU A 120 -1.14 -41.39 37.69
CA LEU A 120 -0.92 -40.08 37.07
C LEU A 120 0.27 -40.08 36.12
N ILE A 121 1.40 -40.66 36.52
CA ILE A 121 2.60 -40.75 35.67
C ILE A 121 2.30 -41.54 34.39
N ASN A 122 1.66 -42.69 34.50
CA ASN A 122 1.26 -43.48 33.35
C ASN A 122 0.32 -42.71 32.41
N ARG A 123 -0.57 -41.89 32.97
CA ARG A 123 -1.47 -41.05 32.17
C ARG A 123 -0.76 -39.88 31.49
N ILE A 124 0.26 -39.30 32.13
CA ILE A 124 1.12 -38.27 31.53
C ILE A 124 1.90 -38.87 30.35
N ILE A 125 2.54 -40.02 30.53
CA ILE A 125 3.26 -40.72 29.47
C ILE A 125 2.33 -40.99 28.27
N SER A 126 1.12 -41.49 28.52
CA SER A 126 0.14 -41.71 27.46
C SER A 126 -0.33 -40.42 26.76
N LEU A 127 -0.38 -39.30 27.47
CA LEU A 127 -0.68 -38.00 26.86
C LEU A 127 0.47 -37.50 25.99
N ASP A 128 1.72 -37.65 26.44
CA ASP A 128 2.89 -37.28 25.65
C ASP A 128 2.98 -38.08 24.35
N GLU A 129 2.70 -39.39 24.40
CA GLU A 129 2.61 -40.24 23.20
C GLU A 129 1.52 -39.77 22.23
N LYS A 130 0.34 -39.39 22.74
CA LYS A 130 -0.75 -38.84 21.92
C LYS A 130 -0.40 -37.50 21.30
N VAL A 131 0.29 -36.63 22.04
CA VAL A 131 0.76 -35.33 21.53
C VAL A 131 1.77 -35.56 20.40
N ALA A 132 2.72 -36.48 20.58
CA ALA A 132 3.67 -36.85 19.54
C ALA A 132 2.97 -37.41 18.28
N GLN A 133 1.97 -38.27 18.46
CA GLN A 133 1.18 -38.82 17.35
C GLN A 133 0.42 -37.72 16.59
N LEU A 134 -0.30 -36.86 17.30
CA LEU A 134 -1.06 -35.76 16.70
C LEU A 134 -0.14 -34.78 15.96
N SER A 135 1.05 -34.50 16.51
CA SER A 135 2.04 -33.66 15.83
C SER A 135 2.49 -34.27 14.51
N ALA A 136 2.77 -35.58 14.50
CA ALA A 136 3.19 -36.27 13.28
C ALA A 136 2.06 -36.36 12.23
N GLU A 137 0.81 -36.54 12.65
CA GLU A 137 -0.36 -36.50 11.77
C GLU A 137 -0.53 -35.11 11.14
N LEU A 138 -0.43 -34.06 11.95
CA LEU A 138 -0.52 -32.66 11.49
C LEU A 138 0.60 -32.32 10.49
N ASP A 139 1.83 -32.74 10.76
CA ASP A 139 2.96 -32.50 9.85
C ASP A 139 2.75 -33.19 8.49
N ASN A 140 2.20 -34.41 8.49
CA ASN A 140 1.88 -35.14 7.26
C ASN A 140 0.75 -34.47 6.47
N GLU A 141 -0.28 -33.97 7.16
CA GLU A 141 -1.39 -33.26 6.55
C GLU A 141 -0.93 -31.94 5.92
N ILE A 142 -0.16 -31.14 6.67
CA ILE A 142 0.47 -29.91 6.18
C ILE A 142 1.34 -30.20 4.95
N TYR A 143 2.14 -31.26 4.97
CA TYR A 143 2.99 -31.62 3.84
C TYR A 143 2.15 -32.03 2.61
N SER A 144 1.07 -32.80 2.82
CA SER A 144 0.16 -33.21 1.76
C SER A 144 -0.56 -32.02 1.13
N GLU A 145 -1.14 -31.13 1.93
CA GLU A 145 -1.84 -29.94 1.45
C GLU A 145 -0.90 -29.00 0.70
N ASN A 146 0.30 -28.73 1.24
CA ASN A 146 1.29 -27.92 0.55
C ASN A 146 1.69 -28.50 -0.80
N SER A 147 1.81 -29.83 -0.90
CA SER A 147 2.12 -30.48 -2.18
C SER A 147 0.98 -30.33 -3.20
N LYS A 148 -0.27 -30.44 -2.76
CA LYS A 148 -1.47 -30.25 -3.60
C LYS A 148 -1.58 -28.80 -4.08
N LEU A 149 -1.53 -27.84 -3.16
CA LEU A 149 -1.58 -26.41 -3.47
C LEU A 149 -0.48 -26.01 -4.45
N LYS A 150 0.75 -26.47 -4.23
CA LYS A 150 1.87 -26.20 -5.15
C LYS A 150 1.60 -26.72 -6.56
N SER A 151 1.01 -27.92 -6.68
CA SER A 151 0.67 -28.51 -7.97
C SER A 151 -0.47 -27.77 -8.68
N GLU A 152 -1.47 -27.33 -7.93
CA GLU A 152 -2.64 -26.61 -8.44
C GLU A 152 -2.25 -25.21 -8.92
N ILE A 153 -1.53 -24.46 -8.09
CA ILE A 153 -0.94 -23.16 -8.43
C ILE A 153 -0.07 -23.29 -9.69
N SER A 154 0.81 -24.29 -9.76
CA SER A 154 1.68 -24.48 -10.93
C SER A 154 0.88 -24.75 -12.21
N ARG A 155 -0.24 -25.45 -12.10
CA ARG A 155 -1.12 -25.75 -13.23
C ARG A 155 -1.89 -24.51 -13.67
N GLU A 156 -2.45 -23.75 -12.74
CA GLU A 156 -3.16 -22.49 -13.02
C GLU A 156 -2.23 -21.46 -13.64
N PHE A 157 -1.08 -21.19 -13.01
CA PHE A 157 -0.08 -20.27 -13.57
C PHE A 157 0.35 -20.67 -14.97
N LYS A 158 0.56 -21.97 -15.23
CA LYS A 158 0.95 -22.43 -16.58
C LYS A 158 -0.17 -22.20 -17.59
N SER A 159 -1.42 -22.43 -17.21
CA SER A 159 -2.58 -22.16 -18.08
C SER A 159 -2.74 -20.67 -18.36
N GLU A 160 -2.61 -19.83 -17.33
CA GLU A 160 -2.76 -18.38 -17.44
C GLU A 160 -1.63 -17.77 -18.28
N ILE A 161 -0.39 -18.21 -18.09
CA ILE A 161 0.74 -17.84 -18.94
C ILE A 161 0.48 -18.19 -20.41
N LEU A 162 -0.09 -19.37 -20.70
CA LEU A 162 -0.41 -19.76 -22.07
C LEU A 162 -1.51 -18.88 -22.68
N ASN A 163 -2.53 -18.54 -21.91
CA ASN A 163 -3.61 -17.65 -22.36
C ASN A 163 -3.09 -16.24 -22.61
N VAL A 164 -2.37 -15.65 -21.65
CA VAL A 164 -1.75 -14.32 -21.79
C VAL A 164 -0.81 -14.29 -22.98
N LYS A 165 0.00 -15.34 -23.17
CA LYS A 165 0.89 -15.46 -24.33
C LYS A 165 0.09 -15.43 -25.63
N SER A 166 -0.99 -16.21 -25.71
CA SER A 166 -1.87 -16.23 -26.89
C SER A 166 -2.51 -14.87 -27.17
N ASP A 167 -3.05 -14.21 -26.14
CA ASP A 167 -3.70 -12.91 -26.26
C ASP A 167 -2.73 -11.83 -26.71
N VAL A 168 -1.51 -11.84 -26.18
CA VAL A 168 -0.43 -10.93 -26.60
C VAL A 168 -0.06 -11.18 -28.05
N TYR A 169 0.09 -12.44 -28.49
CA TYR A 169 0.38 -12.73 -29.89
C TYR A 169 -0.73 -12.26 -30.83
N GLU A 170 -1.99 -12.48 -30.47
CA GLU A 170 -3.11 -11.99 -31.27
C GLU A 170 -3.16 -10.47 -31.34
N LYS A 171 -2.96 -9.79 -30.21
CA LYS A 171 -2.98 -8.33 -30.15
C LYS A 171 -1.84 -7.74 -30.98
N ILE A 172 -0.63 -8.27 -30.84
CA ILE A 172 0.54 -7.87 -31.65
C ILE A 172 0.25 -8.08 -33.13
N ASN A 173 -0.30 -9.23 -33.54
CA ASN A 173 -0.60 -9.49 -34.95
C ASN A 173 -1.67 -8.56 -35.51
N ARG A 174 -2.70 -8.23 -34.72
CA ARG A 174 -3.73 -7.26 -35.11
C ARG A 174 -3.14 -5.86 -35.26
N GLU A 175 -2.31 -5.40 -34.32
CA GLU A 175 -1.63 -4.10 -34.40
C GLU A 175 -0.66 -4.03 -35.58
N ILE A 176 0.16 -5.07 -35.79
CA ILE A 176 1.06 -5.14 -36.96
C ILE A 176 0.26 -5.05 -38.26
N THR A 177 -0.85 -5.78 -38.36
CA THR A 177 -1.69 -5.76 -39.57
C THR A 177 -2.31 -4.38 -39.78
N SER A 178 -2.80 -3.74 -38.72
CA SER A 178 -3.35 -2.39 -38.77
C SER A 178 -2.30 -1.36 -39.18
N ILE A 179 -1.09 -1.41 -38.60
CA ILE A 179 0.03 -0.55 -38.94
C ILE A 179 0.47 -0.75 -40.39
N VAL A 180 0.57 -2.00 -40.85
CA VAL A 180 0.91 -2.30 -42.25
C VAL A 180 -0.16 -1.73 -43.18
N SER A 181 -1.43 -1.85 -42.85
CA SER A 181 -2.52 -1.23 -43.63
C SER A 181 -2.45 0.29 -43.64
N SER A 182 -2.18 0.94 -42.50
CA SER A 182 -2.05 2.40 -42.43
C SER A 182 -0.83 2.90 -43.19
N ILE A 183 0.32 2.19 -43.10
CA ILE A 183 1.53 2.50 -43.87
C ILE A 183 1.26 2.35 -45.37
N ASN A 184 0.56 1.30 -45.80
CA ASN A 184 0.22 1.11 -47.21
C ASN A 184 -0.67 2.25 -47.73
N LEU A 185 -1.68 2.65 -46.96
CA LEU A 185 -2.51 3.82 -47.28
C LEU A 185 -1.69 5.10 -47.36
N ASP A 186 -0.75 5.30 -46.44
CA ASP A 186 0.11 6.48 -46.40
C ASP A 186 1.08 6.52 -47.60
N ILE A 187 1.61 5.37 -48.01
CA ILE A 187 2.40 5.21 -49.22
C ILE A 187 1.56 5.52 -50.46
N GLU A 188 0.32 5.02 -50.54
CA GLU A 188 -0.60 5.30 -51.64
C GLU A 188 -0.94 6.80 -51.72
N ASN A 189 -1.22 7.44 -50.59
CA ASN A 189 -1.50 8.87 -50.50
C ASN A 189 -0.29 9.71 -50.89
N LYS A 190 0.92 9.35 -50.42
CA LYS A 190 2.18 10.02 -50.81
C LYS A 190 2.49 9.83 -52.29
N ALA A 191 2.25 8.63 -52.83
CA ALA A 191 2.41 8.36 -54.26
C ALA A 191 1.41 9.17 -55.12
N TRP A 192 0.18 9.30 -54.66
CA TRP A 192 -0.85 10.12 -55.31
C TRP A 192 -0.53 11.62 -55.24
N LEU A 193 -0.11 12.13 -54.07
CA LEU A 193 0.35 13.51 -53.91
C LEU A 193 1.56 13.81 -54.78
N ASN A 194 2.52 12.88 -54.86
CA ASN A 194 3.67 13.02 -55.77
C ASN A 194 3.23 13.09 -57.24
N ARG A 195 2.24 12.29 -57.67
CA ARG A 195 1.68 12.40 -59.03
C ARG A 195 1.03 13.76 -59.27
N LEU A 196 0.21 14.23 -58.35
CA LEU A 196 -0.43 15.56 -58.45
C LEU A 196 0.58 16.71 -58.44
N LEU A 197 1.63 16.62 -57.61
CA LEU A 197 2.70 17.59 -57.56
C LEU A 197 3.53 17.55 -58.85
N THR A 198 3.80 16.36 -59.39
CA THR A 198 4.49 16.20 -60.67
C THR A 198 3.65 16.77 -61.81
N GLU A 199 2.34 16.51 -61.85
CA GLU A 199 1.41 17.12 -62.82
C GLU A 199 1.34 18.65 -62.66
N LYS A 200 1.37 19.17 -61.43
CA LYS A 200 1.43 20.62 -61.17
C LYS A 200 2.77 21.23 -61.55
N ILE A 201 3.89 20.53 -61.34
CA ILE A 201 5.24 20.97 -61.73
C ILE A 201 5.36 20.94 -63.25
N GLU A 202 4.84 19.92 -63.94
CA GLU A 202 4.77 19.86 -65.41
C GLU A 202 3.86 20.97 -65.99
N ASN A 203 2.74 21.28 -65.33
CA ASN A 203 1.85 22.38 -65.72
C ASN A 203 2.41 23.77 -65.38
N ASN A 204 3.18 23.91 -64.29
CA ASN A 204 3.83 25.18 -63.89
C ASN A 204 5.19 25.41 -64.58
N ASN A 205 5.82 24.39 -65.17
CA ASN A 205 7.05 24.51 -65.95
C ASN A 205 6.87 25.19 -67.32
N ARG A 206 5.72 25.84 -67.56
CA ARG A 206 5.61 26.89 -68.58
C ARG A 206 6.00 28.28 -68.10
N PHE A 207 6.29 28.50 -66.81
CA PHE A 207 6.81 29.76 -66.31
C PHE A 207 7.85 29.57 -65.17
N ALA A 208 9.10 29.87 -65.53
CA ALA A 208 10.21 30.34 -64.69
C ALA A 208 11.09 29.31 -63.93
N ASP A 209 12.29 29.13 -64.50
CA ASP A 209 13.55 28.85 -63.81
C ASP A 209 13.87 29.85 -62.68
N LYS A 210 14.20 29.35 -61.47
CA LYS A 210 15.47 29.62 -60.73
C LYS A 210 15.45 29.15 -59.26
N LYS A 211 16.34 28.20 -58.97
CA LYS A 211 17.18 27.95 -57.76
C LYS A 211 16.71 28.40 -56.35
N ALA A 212 16.64 27.44 -55.43
CA ALA A 212 17.49 27.25 -54.21
C ALA A 212 16.97 25.99 -53.47
N ALA A 213 17.69 24.87 -53.31
CA ALA A 213 18.86 24.57 -52.48
C ALA A 213 18.65 24.69 -50.95
N THR A 214 18.49 23.50 -50.33
CA THR A 214 18.91 23.04 -48.98
C THR A 214 18.28 23.63 -47.72
N SER A 215 17.63 22.75 -46.94
CA SER A 215 18.20 22.30 -45.65
C SER A 215 17.43 21.08 -45.11
N GLU A 216 18.12 19.94 -45.06
CA GLU A 216 17.75 18.75 -44.30
C GLU A 216 17.92 19.03 -42.79
N SER A 217 16.86 18.77 -42.03
CA SER A 217 16.96 18.45 -40.60
C SER A 217 15.82 17.50 -40.24
N GLU A 218 15.85 16.28 -40.78
CA GLU A 218 15.05 15.17 -40.25
C GLU A 218 15.73 14.67 -38.96
N GLY A 219 15.63 15.47 -37.90
CA GLY A 219 15.69 14.94 -36.55
C GLY A 219 14.39 14.19 -36.31
N LEU A 220 14.44 13.03 -35.65
CA LEU A 220 13.26 12.28 -35.19
C LEU A 220 12.33 13.21 -34.39
N SER A 221 11.40 13.91 -35.06
CA SER A 221 10.33 14.62 -34.39
C SER A 221 9.32 13.56 -33.95
N LEU A 222 9.30 13.27 -32.65
CA LEU A 222 8.22 12.51 -32.06
C LEU A 222 6.92 13.25 -32.42
N ASN A 223 6.00 12.58 -33.10
CA ASN A 223 4.70 13.16 -33.40
C ASN A 223 3.91 13.28 -32.09
N TYR A 224 3.94 14.48 -31.50
CA TYR A 224 3.35 14.74 -30.18
C TYR A 224 1.82 14.61 -30.20
N PHE A 225 1.18 14.90 -31.34
CA PHE A 225 -0.25 14.65 -31.53
C PHE A 225 -0.61 13.17 -31.34
N LEU A 226 0.15 12.24 -31.94
CA LEU A 226 -0.06 10.80 -31.76
C LEU A 226 0.29 10.33 -30.34
N PHE A 227 1.25 10.99 -29.69
CA PHE A 227 1.57 10.73 -28.29
C PHE A 227 0.37 11.07 -27.38
N GLU A 228 -0.23 12.25 -27.52
CA GLU A 228 -1.43 12.63 -26.76
C GLU A 228 -2.60 11.68 -27.04
N GLU A 229 -2.86 11.33 -28.30
CA GLU A 229 -3.93 10.39 -28.67
C GLU A 229 -3.80 9.05 -27.93
N LYS A 230 -2.56 8.57 -27.75
CA LYS A 230 -2.29 7.30 -27.09
C LYS A 230 -2.34 7.38 -25.56
N PHE A 231 -1.78 8.43 -24.96
CA PHE A 231 -1.55 8.49 -23.51
C PHE A 231 -2.53 9.40 -22.76
N ARG A 232 -2.95 10.51 -23.37
CA ARG A 232 -3.99 11.40 -22.82
C ARG A 232 -5.37 10.79 -23.09
N GLY A 233 -5.56 10.25 -24.29
CA GLY A 233 -6.79 9.59 -24.73
C GLY A 233 -7.40 10.24 -25.97
N SER A 234 -8.52 9.68 -26.42
CA SER A 234 -9.22 10.17 -27.62
C SER A 234 -9.78 11.58 -27.40
N ARG A 235 -9.88 12.36 -28.48
CA ARG A 235 -10.47 13.72 -28.41
C ARG A 235 -11.88 13.73 -27.82
N ASP A 236 -12.71 12.72 -28.14
CA ASP A 236 -14.08 12.66 -27.62
C ASP A 236 -14.11 12.39 -26.10
N ASP A 237 -13.22 11.54 -25.59
CA ASP A 237 -13.09 11.30 -24.16
C ASP A 237 -12.63 12.57 -23.42
N ILE A 238 -11.64 13.28 -23.96
CA ILE A 238 -11.12 14.52 -23.36
C ILE A 238 -12.17 15.62 -23.39
N LYS A 239 -12.86 15.82 -24.52
CA LYS A 239 -13.98 16.76 -24.63
C LYS A 239 -15.09 16.44 -23.61
N GLN A 240 -15.42 15.16 -23.42
CA GLN A 240 -16.39 14.75 -22.41
C GLN A 240 -15.93 15.09 -20.99
N ARG A 241 -14.65 14.87 -20.65
CA ARG A 241 -14.10 15.25 -19.35
C ARG A 241 -14.14 16.77 -19.14
N GLN A 242 -13.77 17.55 -20.15
CA GLN A 242 -13.78 19.02 -20.08
C GLN A 242 -15.20 19.62 -19.97
N SER A 243 -16.24 18.88 -20.39
CA SER A 243 -17.64 19.34 -20.31
C SER A 243 -18.11 19.71 -18.91
N GLN A 244 -17.49 19.15 -17.85
CA GLN A 244 -17.81 19.50 -16.46
C GLN A 244 -17.52 20.98 -16.14
N PHE A 245 -16.62 21.62 -16.89
CA PHE A 245 -16.25 23.02 -16.68
C PHE A 245 -17.14 24.00 -17.45
N LEU A 246 -17.99 23.51 -18.36
CA LEU A 246 -18.78 24.36 -19.25
C LEU A 246 -19.67 25.37 -18.50
N GLU A 247 -20.23 24.97 -17.36
CA GLU A 247 -21.10 25.84 -16.55
C GLU A 247 -20.42 27.14 -16.10
N TYR A 248 -19.09 27.13 -15.91
CA TYR A 248 -18.36 28.33 -15.49
C TYR A 248 -18.17 29.35 -16.62
N PHE A 249 -18.31 28.90 -17.87
CA PHE A 249 -18.14 29.73 -19.06
C PHE A 249 -19.47 30.15 -19.68
N ARG A 250 -20.61 29.73 -19.12
CA ARG A 250 -21.92 30.15 -19.60
C ARG A 250 -22.07 31.66 -19.56
N GLY A 251 -22.50 32.24 -20.69
CA GLY A 251 -22.64 33.69 -20.85
C GLY A 251 -21.33 34.44 -21.10
N CYS A 252 -20.19 33.75 -21.16
CA CYS A 252 -18.94 34.35 -21.61
C CYS A 252 -18.97 34.60 -23.12
N SER A 253 -18.23 35.60 -23.57
CA SER A 253 -18.11 35.94 -24.99
C SER A 253 -16.67 35.97 -25.49
N ASN A 254 -15.71 36.12 -24.59
CA ASN A 254 -14.29 36.22 -24.91
C ASN A 254 -13.46 35.33 -23.96
N VAL A 255 -13.45 34.02 -24.22
CA VAL A 255 -12.66 33.04 -23.48
C VAL A 255 -11.32 32.80 -24.16
N LEU A 256 -10.25 32.67 -23.38
CA LEU A 256 -8.93 32.29 -23.86
C LEU A 256 -8.58 30.87 -23.38
N ASP A 257 -8.23 30.01 -24.32
CA ASP A 257 -7.71 28.67 -24.08
C ASP A 257 -6.19 28.67 -24.33
N ILE A 258 -5.41 28.55 -23.25
CA ILE A 258 -3.95 28.62 -23.28
C ILE A 258 -3.39 27.20 -23.35
N GLY A 259 -2.59 26.92 -24.39
CA GLY A 259 -2.14 25.57 -24.71
C GLY A 259 -3.30 24.73 -25.24
N CYS A 260 -4.00 25.24 -26.25
CA CYS A 260 -5.25 24.64 -26.72
C CYS A 260 -5.07 23.25 -27.36
N GLY A 261 -3.84 22.83 -27.69
CA GLY A 261 -3.53 21.49 -28.17
C GLY A 261 -4.39 21.07 -29.36
N ARG A 262 -5.12 19.95 -29.21
CA ARG A 262 -6.01 19.38 -30.25
C ARG A 262 -7.39 20.05 -30.30
N GLY A 263 -7.61 21.13 -29.55
CA GLY A 263 -8.77 22.02 -29.63
C GLY A 263 -10.08 21.43 -29.11
N GLU A 264 -10.04 20.45 -28.20
CA GLU A 264 -11.24 19.85 -27.60
C GLU A 264 -12.10 20.88 -26.87
N PHE A 265 -11.48 21.78 -26.11
CA PHE A 265 -12.19 22.82 -25.37
C PHE A 265 -12.73 23.92 -26.31
N LEU A 266 -11.98 24.26 -27.35
CA LEU A 266 -12.44 25.14 -28.43
C LEU A 266 -13.69 24.58 -29.12
N GLU A 267 -13.68 23.28 -29.43
CA GLU A 267 -14.81 22.58 -30.04
C GLU A 267 -16.04 22.61 -29.12
N LEU A 268 -15.84 22.36 -27.82
CA LEU A 268 -16.88 22.36 -26.80
C LEU A 268 -17.55 23.74 -26.67
N LEU A 269 -16.77 24.82 -26.50
CA LEU A 269 -17.32 26.17 -26.32
C LEU A 269 -18.00 26.71 -27.59
N ASN A 270 -17.42 26.45 -28.77
CA ASN A 270 -18.06 26.82 -30.03
C ASN A 270 -19.41 26.11 -30.23
N GLY A 271 -19.52 24.85 -29.80
CA GLY A 271 -20.79 24.10 -29.83
C GLY A 271 -21.92 24.75 -29.02
N GLU A 272 -21.56 25.50 -27.98
CA GLU A 272 -22.48 26.23 -27.09
C GLU A 272 -22.61 27.72 -27.47
N GLY A 273 -22.00 28.14 -28.58
CA GLY A 273 -22.02 29.53 -29.05
C GLY A 273 -21.21 30.50 -28.16
N ILE A 274 -20.28 29.99 -27.36
CA ILE A 274 -19.37 30.78 -26.52
C ILE A 274 -18.14 31.15 -27.34
N GLY A 275 -17.84 32.45 -27.42
CA GLY A 275 -16.67 32.93 -28.14
C GLY A 275 -15.37 32.53 -27.42
N VAL A 276 -14.52 31.80 -28.13
CA VAL A 276 -13.26 31.27 -27.60
C VAL A 276 -12.13 31.43 -28.61
N LYS A 277 -10.94 31.76 -28.11
CA LYS A 277 -9.69 31.79 -28.86
C LYS A 277 -8.67 30.86 -28.22
N GLY A 278 -8.00 30.06 -29.04
CA GLY A 278 -6.90 29.21 -28.60
C GLY A 278 -5.53 29.81 -28.90
N ILE A 279 -4.55 29.57 -28.04
CA ILE A 279 -3.14 29.83 -28.32
C ILE A 279 -2.30 28.61 -28.00
N ASP A 280 -1.29 28.33 -28.82
CA ASP A 280 -0.35 27.24 -28.60
C ASP A 280 1.03 27.59 -29.19
N ILE A 281 2.09 26.92 -28.72
CA ILE A 281 3.44 27.07 -29.26
C ILE A 281 3.75 26.05 -30.36
N ASP A 282 3.04 24.91 -30.37
CA ASP A 282 3.23 23.83 -31.32
C ASP A 282 2.56 24.15 -32.67
N ASP A 283 3.33 24.08 -33.75
CA ASP A 283 2.86 24.37 -35.11
C ASP A 283 1.84 23.35 -35.60
N ASP A 284 2.03 22.08 -35.24
CA ASP A 284 1.18 20.97 -35.69
C ASP A 284 -0.20 21.05 -35.02
N MET A 285 -0.24 21.40 -33.72
CA MET A 285 -1.48 21.61 -32.97
C MET A 285 -2.27 22.80 -33.51
N VAL A 286 -1.60 23.93 -33.76
CA VAL A 286 -2.24 25.12 -34.36
C VAL A 286 -2.73 24.82 -35.78
N GLY A 287 -1.90 24.17 -36.61
CA GLY A 287 -2.27 23.76 -37.97
C GLY A 287 -3.49 22.84 -37.99
N TYR A 288 -3.56 21.89 -37.06
CA TYR A 288 -4.72 21.01 -36.87
C TYR A 288 -5.98 21.80 -36.52
N CYS A 289 -5.92 22.67 -35.51
CA CYS A 289 -7.06 23.48 -35.09
C CYS A 289 -7.55 24.45 -36.18
N LEU A 290 -6.63 25.07 -36.94
CA LEU A 290 -6.98 25.91 -38.10
C LEU A 290 -7.68 25.10 -39.20
N SER A 291 -7.23 23.87 -39.47
CA SER A 291 -7.87 22.98 -40.46
C SER A 291 -9.32 22.61 -40.08
N ARG A 292 -9.64 22.70 -38.78
CA ARG A 292 -10.98 22.48 -38.20
C ARG A 292 -11.82 23.76 -38.13
N GLY A 293 -11.24 24.92 -38.50
CA GLY A 293 -11.93 26.21 -38.51
C GLY A 293 -12.00 26.91 -37.15
N PHE A 294 -11.17 26.50 -36.18
CA PHE A 294 -11.09 27.17 -34.88
C PHE A 294 -10.26 28.46 -34.94
N ASP A 295 -10.61 29.47 -34.14
CA ASP A 295 -9.83 30.70 -33.98
C ASP A 295 -8.64 30.43 -33.06
N VAL A 296 -7.50 30.10 -33.66
CA VAL A 296 -6.26 29.80 -32.95
C VAL A 296 -5.07 30.59 -33.48
N GLN A 297 -4.08 30.84 -32.61
CA GLN A 297 -2.86 31.53 -32.98
C GLN A 297 -1.63 30.84 -32.40
N LYS A 298 -0.59 30.67 -33.22
CA LYS A 298 0.73 30.26 -32.74
C LYS A 298 1.43 31.41 -32.03
N VAL A 299 1.47 31.37 -30.71
CA VAL A 299 2.05 32.45 -29.89
C VAL A 299 2.33 31.97 -28.47
N ASP A 300 3.41 32.47 -27.89
CA ASP A 300 3.72 32.29 -26.47
C ASP A 300 2.66 32.96 -25.57
N ALA A 301 2.23 32.27 -24.52
CA ALA A 301 1.11 32.68 -23.67
C ALA A 301 1.33 34.03 -22.98
N VAL A 302 2.50 34.22 -22.38
CA VAL A 302 2.88 35.49 -21.73
C VAL A 302 2.95 36.62 -22.75
N SER A 303 3.59 36.39 -23.90
CA SER A 303 3.73 37.37 -24.99
C SER A 303 2.38 37.79 -25.55
N TYR A 304 1.42 36.86 -25.65
CA TYR A 304 0.06 37.14 -26.08
C TYR A 304 -0.71 37.97 -25.03
N LEU A 305 -0.69 37.55 -23.77
CA LEU A 305 -1.37 38.25 -22.68
C LEU A 305 -0.85 39.69 -22.51
N GLU A 306 0.45 39.93 -22.65
CA GLU A 306 1.05 41.27 -22.55
C GLU A 306 0.49 42.27 -23.59
N GLN A 307 0.00 41.79 -24.74
CA GLN A 307 -0.57 42.61 -25.81
C GLN A 307 -2.07 42.88 -25.61
N LEU A 308 -2.73 42.11 -24.75
CA LEU A 308 -4.16 42.28 -24.50
C LEU A 308 -4.42 43.46 -23.56
N PRO A 309 -5.55 44.19 -23.74
CA PRO A 309 -6.01 45.15 -22.74
C PRO A 309 -6.30 44.46 -21.40
N ASP A 310 -6.07 45.16 -20.30
CA ASP A 310 -6.51 44.70 -18.98
C ASP A 310 -8.03 44.57 -18.94
N LYS A 311 -8.55 43.60 -18.19
CA LYS A 311 -9.99 43.37 -18.03
C LYS A 311 -10.71 43.22 -19.39
N SER A 312 -10.18 42.35 -20.24
CA SER A 312 -10.71 42.06 -21.58
C SER A 312 -11.25 40.64 -21.74
N LEU A 313 -10.84 39.70 -20.89
CA LEU A 313 -11.22 38.29 -20.98
C LEU A 313 -12.36 37.95 -20.01
N ASP A 314 -13.31 37.13 -20.48
CA ASP A 314 -14.44 36.61 -19.70
C ASP A 314 -14.13 35.20 -19.14
N GLY A 315 -13.00 34.61 -19.48
CA GLY A 315 -12.60 33.31 -18.96
C GLY A 315 -11.23 32.93 -19.47
N ILE A 316 -10.47 32.21 -18.66
CA ILE A 316 -9.19 31.64 -19.07
C ILE A 316 -9.17 30.18 -18.66
N PHE A 317 -8.86 29.32 -19.62
CA PHE A 317 -8.69 27.88 -19.44
C PHE A 317 -7.22 27.52 -19.72
N ILE A 318 -6.63 26.74 -18.81
CA ILE A 318 -5.26 26.23 -18.90
C ILE A 318 -5.34 24.75 -18.55
N ASP A 319 -5.24 23.86 -19.52
CA ASP A 319 -5.42 22.42 -19.30
C ASP A 319 -4.19 21.63 -19.73
N GLN A 320 -3.55 20.97 -18.75
CA GLN A 320 -2.32 20.19 -18.93
C GLN A 320 -1.17 21.01 -19.53
N VAL A 321 -1.01 22.26 -19.08
CA VAL A 321 0.09 23.16 -19.50
C VAL A 321 1.07 23.46 -18.37
N VAL A 322 0.59 23.64 -17.14
CA VAL A 322 1.40 24.18 -16.03
C VAL A 322 2.57 23.29 -15.61
N GLU A 323 2.49 21.99 -15.89
CA GLU A 323 3.52 20.97 -15.70
C GLU A 323 4.69 21.08 -16.69
N HIS A 324 4.49 21.76 -17.82
CA HIS A 324 5.52 22.05 -18.82
C HIS A 324 6.20 23.41 -18.59
N LEU A 325 5.79 24.17 -17.56
CA LEU A 325 6.27 25.54 -17.35
C LEU A 325 7.37 25.62 -16.29
N ASP A 326 8.36 26.47 -16.58
CA ASP A 326 9.31 26.92 -15.55
C ASP A 326 8.56 27.68 -14.43
N PRO A 327 8.97 27.53 -13.15
CA PRO A 327 8.25 28.15 -12.03
C PRO A 327 8.14 29.67 -12.13
N ALA A 328 9.18 30.35 -12.61
CA ALA A 328 9.15 31.81 -12.75
C ALA A 328 8.18 32.24 -13.85
N TYR A 329 8.11 31.45 -14.93
CA TYR A 329 7.14 31.65 -16.01
C TYR A 329 5.70 31.47 -15.52
N LEU A 330 5.41 30.39 -14.77
CA LEU A 330 4.09 30.12 -14.22
C LEU A 330 3.59 31.28 -13.32
N VAL A 331 4.45 31.82 -12.44
CA VAL A 331 4.08 32.97 -11.60
C VAL A 331 3.75 34.20 -12.45
N LYS A 332 4.54 34.48 -13.49
CA LYS A 332 4.29 35.60 -14.42
C LYS A 332 2.98 35.40 -15.18
N LEU A 333 2.73 34.18 -15.68
CA LEU A 333 1.52 33.80 -16.39
C LEU A 333 0.27 34.05 -15.55
N LEU A 334 0.21 33.50 -14.33
CA LEU A 334 -0.94 33.64 -13.44
C LEU A 334 -1.25 35.11 -13.07
N ARG A 335 -0.20 35.92 -12.86
CA ARG A 335 -0.36 37.37 -12.65
C ARG A 335 -0.96 38.07 -13.87
N LEU A 336 -0.49 37.74 -15.08
CA LEU A 336 -1.04 38.31 -16.31
C LEU A 336 -2.49 37.84 -16.52
N CYS A 337 -2.79 36.56 -16.32
CA CYS A 337 -4.16 36.03 -16.35
C CYS A 337 -5.07 36.84 -15.42
N TYR A 338 -4.66 37.07 -14.17
CA TYR A 338 -5.42 37.92 -13.25
C TYR A 338 -5.60 39.34 -13.80
N GLN A 339 -4.58 39.98 -14.38
CA GLN A 339 -4.70 41.33 -14.94
C GLN A 339 -5.69 41.42 -16.11
N LYS A 340 -5.65 40.44 -17.02
CA LYS A 340 -6.46 40.42 -18.25
C LYS A 340 -7.90 39.95 -18.03
N LEU A 341 -8.17 39.18 -16.98
CA LEU A 341 -9.52 38.71 -16.66
C LEU A 341 -10.43 39.85 -16.16
N ASN A 342 -11.72 39.82 -16.54
CA ASN A 342 -12.77 40.66 -16.00
C ASN A 342 -13.20 40.21 -14.60
N TYR A 343 -13.84 41.11 -13.82
CA TYR A 343 -14.42 40.74 -12.53
C TYR A 343 -15.60 39.80 -12.71
N GLY A 344 -15.76 38.86 -11.79
CA GLY A 344 -16.87 37.89 -11.79
C GLY A 344 -16.59 36.62 -12.59
N TYR A 345 -15.46 36.57 -13.31
CA TYR A 345 -15.07 35.46 -14.17
C TYR A 345 -13.94 34.61 -13.57
N TYR A 346 -13.64 33.49 -14.22
CA TYR A 346 -12.83 32.43 -13.66
C TYR A 346 -11.56 32.15 -14.49
N LEU A 347 -10.51 31.77 -13.77
CA LEU A 347 -9.33 31.08 -14.30
C LEU A 347 -9.39 29.62 -13.86
N PHE A 348 -9.11 28.72 -14.80
CA PHE A 348 -8.95 27.28 -14.57
C PHE A 348 -7.52 26.88 -14.89
N ALA A 349 -6.91 26.09 -14.01
CA ALA A 349 -5.67 25.38 -14.28
C ALA A 349 -5.82 23.92 -13.90
N GLU A 350 -5.92 23.04 -14.89
CA GLU A 350 -5.92 21.58 -14.75
C GLU A 350 -4.53 21.01 -15.01
N THR A 351 -4.12 20.02 -14.21
CA THR A 351 -2.85 19.30 -14.36
C THR A 351 -2.89 17.95 -13.63
N VAL A 352 -1.91 17.09 -13.92
CA VAL A 352 -1.72 15.79 -13.29
C VAL A 352 -1.62 15.90 -11.76
N ASN A 353 -2.32 15.02 -11.03
CA ASN A 353 -2.31 14.98 -9.57
C ASN A 353 -1.09 14.23 -9.00
N PRO A 354 -0.13 14.91 -8.35
CA PRO A 354 1.03 14.24 -7.75
C PRO A 354 0.74 13.54 -6.42
N LEU A 355 -0.46 13.70 -5.85
CA LEU A 355 -0.82 13.10 -4.56
C LEU A 355 -1.24 11.63 -4.68
N SER A 356 -1.52 11.17 -5.90
CA SER A 356 -1.81 9.78 -6.25
C SER A 356 -0.55 9.14 -6.81
N LEU A 357 -0.08 8.03 -6.21
CA LEU A 357 1.13 7.35 -6.68
C LEU A 357 1.01 6.89 -8.13
N TYR A 358 -0.17 6.41 -8.54
CA TYR A 358 -0.45 6.00 -9.91
C TYR A 358 -0.19 7.13 -10.91
N SER A 359 -0.77 8.29 -10.67
CA SER A 359 -0.63 9.47 -11.51
C SER A 359 0.76 10.06 -11.46
N PHE A 360 1.36 10.09 -10.28
CA PHE A 360 2.74 10.52 -10.08
C PHE A 360 3.73 9.65 -10.89
N ALA A 361 3.52 8.33 -10.95
CA ALA A 361 4.33 7.46 -11.79
C ALA A 361 4.10 7.74 -13.29
N ASN A 362 2.84 7.90 -13.70
CA ASN A 362 2.47 8.19 -15.10
C ASN A 362 2.92 9.57 -15.58
N PHE A 363 3.14 10.53 -14.67
CA PHE A 363 3.70 11.84 -14.99
C PHE A 363 4.99 11.75 -15.81
N TYR A 364 5.81 10.73 -15.56
CA TYR A 364 7.10 10.56 -16.25
C TYR A 364 7.00 9.84 -17.61
N ILE A 365 5.80 9.50 -18.07
CA ILE A 365 5.58 8.97 -19.43
C ILE A 365 5.84 10.05 -20.47
N ASP A 366 5.41 11.28 -20.19
CA ASP A 366 5.71 12.44 -21.02
C ASP A 366 7.06 13.04 -20.64
N LEU A 367 7.99 12.99 -21.60
CA LEU A 367 9.35 13.48 -21.41
C LEU A 367 9.46 15.01 -21.50
N THR A 368 8.40 15.69 -21.91
CA THR A 368 8.34 17.16 -21.99
C THR A 368 7.90 17.81 -20.67
N HIS A 369 7.37 17.02 -19.73
CA HIS A 369 7.06 17.50 -18.39
C HIS A 369 8.32 17.94 -17.63
N ILE A 370 8.24 19.09 -16.95
CA ILE A 370 9.35 19.62 -16.17
C ILE A 370 9.28 19.13 -14.73
N LYS A 371 8.14 19.36 -14.07
CA LYS A 371 7.95 18.96 -12.67
C LYS A 371 6.47 18.83 -12.31
N PRO A 372 6.11 17.91 -11.39
CA PRO A 372 4.77 17.86 -10.87
C PRO A 372 4.46 19.13 -10.07
N VAL A 373 3.28 19.70 -10.30
CA VAL A 373 2.79 20.87 -9.56
C VAL A 373 1.86 20.39 -8.46
N HIS A 374 2.20 20.66 -7.20
CA HIS A 374 1.37 20.28 -6.06
C HIS A 374 0.11 21.16 -5.95
N PRO A 375 -1.08 20.61 -5.65
CA PRO A 375 -2.33 21.38 -5.59
C PRO A 375 -2.29 22.58 -4.65
N GLU A 376 -1.77 22.41 -3.44
CA GLU A 376 -1.63 23.52 -2.47
C GLU A 376 -0.68 24.63 -2.97
N THR A 377 0.35 24.28 -3.74
CA THR A 377 1.25 25.27 -4.33
C THR A 377 0.52 26.06 -5.41
N LEU A 378 -0.20 25.38 -6.31
CA LEU A 378 -0.95 26.06 -7.37
C LEU A 378 -2.06 26.95 -6.79
N LYS A 379 -2.77 26.45 -5.77
CA LYS A 379 -3.75 27.23 -5.00
C LYS A 379 -3.14 28.48 -4.39
N PHE A 380 -1.99 28.35 -3.71
CA PHE A 380 -1.28 29.49 -3.13
C PHE A 380 -0.87 30.52 -4.20
N LEU A 381 -0.44 30.07 -5.39
CA LEU A 381 -0.08 30.96 -6.49
C LEU A 381 -1.30 31.70 -7.07
N PHE A 382 -2.46 31.07 -7.13
CA PHE A 382 -3.72 31.72 -7.50
C PHE A 382 -4.06 32.83 -6.49
N GLU A 383 -4.08 32.49 -5.19
CA GLU A 383 -4.39 33.45 -4.11
C GLU A 383 -3.39 34.61 -4.09
N SER A 384 -2.09 34.32 -4.26
CA SER A 384 -1.02 35.32 -4.31
C SER A 384 -1.11 36.24 -5.54
N SER A 385 -1.68 35.73 -6.64
CA SER A 385 -1.92 36.53 -7.86
C SER A 385 -3.15 37.43 -7.74
N GLY A 386 -4.00 37.19 -6.74
CA GLY A 386 -5.16 38.02 -6.40
C GLY A 386 -6.53 37.34 -6.58
N PHE A 387 -6.56 36.09 -7.05
CA PHE A 387 -7.82 35.34 -7.19
C PHE A 387 -8.47 35.06 -5.82
N ARG A 388 -9.80 34.96 -5.84
CA ARG A 388 -10.67 34.68 -4.70
C ARG A 388 -11.49 33.42 -4.97
N ASP A 389 -12.16 32.94 -3.92
CA ASP A 389 -12.96 31.71 -3.95
C ASP A 389 -12.19 30.52 -4.54
N VAL A 390 -10.88 30.45 -4.25
CA VAL A 390 -9.98 29.48 -4.86
C VAL A 390 -10.27 28.09 -4.31
N LYS A 391 -10.65 27.18 -5.20
CA LYS A 391 -10.93 25.78 -4.86
C LYS A 391 -10.12 24.82 -5.72
N THR A 392 -9.92 23.63 -5.17
CA THR A 392 -9.25 22.51 -5.83
C THR A 392 -10.27 21.40 -6.01
N GLU A 393 -10.45 20.94 -7.25
CA GLU A 393 -11.32 19.82 -7.60
C GLU A 393 -10.47 18.68 -8.14
N PHE A 394 -10.63 17.48 -7.57
CA PHE A 394 -9.93 16.29 -8.06
C PHE A 394 -10.82 15.53 -9.03
N ILE A 395 -10.28 15.19 -10.20
CA ILE A 395 -11.05 14.69 -11.35
C ILE A 395 -10.35 13.48 -12.00
N SER A 396 -10.97 12.90 -13.03
CA SER A 396 -10.43 11.73 -13.74
C SER A 396 -10.13 10.53 -12.81
N PRO A 397 -11.15 9.96 -12.12
CA PRO A 397 -10.91 8.83 -11.22
C PRO A 397 -10.28 7.64 -11.94
N VAL A 398 -9.36 6.94 -11.26
CA VAL A 398 -8.86 5.64 -11.73
C VAL A 398 -10.03 4.64 -11.73
N THR A 399 -10.10 3.80 -12.76
CA THR A 399 -11.19 2.84 -12.91
C THR A 399 -11.21 1.81 -11.77
N ASP A 400 -12.39 1.30 -11.43
CA ASP A 400 -12.58 0.40 -10.29
C ASP A 400 -11.82 -0.93 -10.45
N GLU A 401 -11.48 -1.35 -11.67
CA GLU A 401 -10.70 -2.57 -11.90
C GLU A 401 -9.26 -2.46 -11.40
N LEU A 402 -8.69 -1.25 -11.41
CA LEU A 402 -7.31 -1.00 -10.97
C LEU A 402 -7.22 -0.70 -9.47
N ARG A 403 -8.35 -0.38 -8.82
CA ARG A 403 -8.41 -0.01 -7.40
C ARG A 403 -8.45 -1.25 -6.51
N LEU A 404 -7.99 -1.08 -5.26
CA LEU A 404 -8.10 -2.10 -4.24
C LEU A 404 -9.58 -2.34 -3.89
N LYS A 405 -9.96 -3.62 -3.78
CA LYS A 405 -11.35 -4.02 -3.55
C LYS A 405 -11.70 -3.98 -2.06
N LYS A 406 -12.92 -3.55 -1.77
CA LYS A 406 -13.53 -3.63 -0.45
C LYS A 406 -14.17 -4.99 -0.23
N ILE A 407 -14.25 -5.39 1.04
CA ILE A 407 -15.03 -6.56 1.44
C ILE A 407 -16.49 -6.13 1.58
N GLN A 408 -17.41 -6.88 0.96
CA GLN A 408 -18.84 -6.65 1.15
C GLN A 408 -19.30 -7.26 2.48
N THR A 409 -20.10 -6.52 3.23
CA THR A 409 -20.74 -7.01 4.45
C THR A 409 -21.94 -7.89 4.10
N SER A 410 -22.10 -9.04 4.74
CA SER A 410 -23.31 -9.87 4.66
C SER A 410 -24.13 -9.80 5.95
N ASP A 411 -25.44 -10.07 5.84
CA ASP A 411 -26.35 -10.05 6.99
C ASP A 411 -26.05 -11.15 8.02
N ASP A 412 -25.36 -12.21 7.61
CA ASP A 412 -24.96 -13.33 8.46
C ASP A 412 -23.74 -13.01 9.36
N MET A 413 -23.06 -11.87 9.14
CA MET A 413 -21.89 -11.48 9.92
C MET A 413 -22.27 -11.02 11.33
N ASN A 414 -21.49 -11.44 12.33
CA ASN A 414 -21.65 -10.92 13.68
C ASN A 414 -21.09 -9.49 13.81
N GLU A 415 -21.47 -8.78 14.87
CA GLU A 415 -21.09 -7.37 15.06
C GLU A 415 -19.56 -7.15 15.14
N ARG A 416 -18.82 -8.15 15.64
CA ARG A 416 -17.34 -8.06 15.69
C ARG A 416 -16.73 -8.16 14.30
N GLU A 417 -17.29 -9.03 13.45
CA GLU A 417 -16.87 -9.18 12.05
C GLU A 417 -17.20 -7.94 11.23
N LYS A 418 -18.39 -7.36 11.42
CA LYS A 418 -18.78 -6.08 10.78
C LYS A 418 -17.81 -4.96 11.15
N ALA A 419 -17.50 -4.79 12.44
CA ALA A 419 -16.54 -3.79 12.89
C ALA A 419 -15.12 -4.01 12.29
N ALA A 420 -14.69 -5.27 12.15
CA ALA A 420 -13.41 -5.57 11.51
C ALA A 420 -13.42 -5.24 10.00
N VAL A 421 -14.52 -5.54 9.29
CA VAL A 421 -14.69 -5.18 7.88
C VAL A 421 -14.76 -3.67 7.68
N GLU A 422 -15.40 -2.93 8.57
CA GLU A 422 -15.43 -1.46 8.52
C GLU A 422 -14.03 -0.86 8.62
N VAL A 423 -13.22 -1.30 9.60
CA VAL A 423 -11.83 -0.85 9.74
C VAL A 423 -11.00 -1.23 8.52
N TYR A 424 -11.18 -2.45 8.00
CA TYR A 424 -10.51 -2.89 6.77
C TYR A 424 -10.87 -2.00 5.58
N ASN A 425 -12.16 -1.80 5.31
CA ASN A 425 -12.64 -1.00 4.18
C ASN A 425 -12.22 0.47 4.31
N HIS A 426 -12.19 1.00 5.53
CA HIS A 426 -11.64 2.33 5.79
C HIS A 426 -10.15 2.42 5.43
N ASN A 427 -9.35 1.42 5.81
CA ASN A 427 -7.93 1.37 5.41
C ASN A 427 -7.77 1.23 3.89
N ILE A 428 -8.64 0.44 3.24
CA ILE A 428 -8.68 0.34 1.77
C ILE A 428 -9.01 1.70 1.13
N ASP A 429 -9.91 2.49 1.71
CA ASP A 429 -10.19 3.84 1.24
C ASP A 429 -8.97 4.76 1.34
N LEU A 430 -8.27 4.73 2.48
CA LEU A 430 -7.05 5.51 2.68
C LEU A 430 -5.96 5.10 1.68
N LEU A 431 -5.77 3.80 1.46
CA LEU A 431 -4.81 3.28 0.49
C LEU A 431 -5.21 3.65 -0.94
N ASN A 432 -6.46 3.45 -1.34
CA ASN A 432 -6.94 3.81 -2.67
C ASN A 432 -6.81 5.31 -2.92
N TYR A 433 -7.06 6.16 -1.93
CA TYR A 433 -6.90 7.61 -2.09
C TYR A 433 -5.44 8.00 -2.36
N ARG A 434 -4.46 7.30 -1.78
CA ARG A 434 -3.02 7.58 -1.95
C ARG A 434 -2.39 6.87 -3.15
N LEU A 435 -2.82 5.64 -3.45
CA LEU A 435 -2.25 4.82 -4.50
C LEU A 435 -2.95 5.02 -5.85
N TYR A 436 -4.29 5.01 -5.83
CA TYR A 436 -5.17 5.03 -7.00
C TYR A 436 -6.16 6.20 -6.92
N GLY A 437 -5.71 7.33 -6.39
CA GLY A 437 -6.50 8.54 -6.28
C GLY A 437 -6.86 9.11 -7.66
N PRO A 438 -7.69 10.17 -7.70
CA PRO A 438 -8.03 10.86 -8.95
C PRO A 438 -6.78 11.27 -9.72
N GLN A 439 -6.84 11.16 -11.05
CA GLN A 439 -5.63 11.28 -11.87
C GLN A 439 -5.16 12.70 -12.06
N ASP A 440 -6.11 13.62 -12.12
CA ASP A 440 -5.89 15.03 -12.38
C ASP A 440 -6.54 15.86 -11.26
N TYR A 441 -6.17 17.12 -11.19
CA TYR A 441 -6.89 18.10 -10.41
C TYR A 441 -6.96 19.44 -11.15
N ALA A 442 -7.99 20.21 -10.86
CA ALA A 442 -8.16 21.57 -11.34
C ALA A 442 -8.16 22.55 -10.17
N VAL A 443 -7.40 23.64 -10.30
CA VAL A 443 -7.52 24.81 -9.42
C VAL A 443 -8.32 25.87 -10.14
N ILE A 444 -9.37 26.34 -9.47
CA ILE A 444 -10.36 27.26 -10.01
C ILE A 444 -10.34 28.52 -9.14
N GLY A 445 -10.13 29.68 -9.74
CA GLY A 445 -10.10 30.96 -9.04
C GLY A 445 -10.95 32.01 -9.73
N LYS A 446 -11.69 32.80 -8.94
CA LYS A 446 -12.53 33.90 -9.42
C LYS A 446 -11.82 35.24 -9.23
N LYS A 447 -12.04 36.18 -10.14
CA LYS A 447 -11.56 37.57 -9.97
C LYS A 447 -12.61 38.52 -9.42
#